data_AF-A0AAV4IH14-F1
#
_entry.id   AF-A0AAV4IH14-F1
#
_cell.length_a   1.000
_cell.length_b   1.000
_cell.length_c   1.000
_cell.angle_alpha   90.00
_cell.angle_beta   90.00
_cell.angle_gamma   90.00
#
_symmetry.space_group_name_H-M   'P 1'
#
loop_
_entity.id
_entity.type
_entity.pdbx_description
1 polymer ?
#
loop_
_entity_poly.entity_id
_entity_poly.type
_entity_poly.pdbx_seq_one_letter_code
_entity_poly.pdbx_strand_id
1 'polypeptide(L)'
;MDLLEFRGISYVVVVDYHSRWLKIMFLKNTTATSVINKLKAIFSTHGLPDCIKSDNGPQLLSREIKSFLNDMEILTVTSSPNFP
;
A
#
# COMPACT_ATOMS: atom_id res chain seq x y z
N MET A 1 -4.54 2.43 0.42
CA MET A 1 -3.54 1.60 1.11
C MET A 1 -3.27 2.26 2.44
N ASP A 2 -3.19 1.46 3.49
CA ASP A 2 -2.92 1.91 4.85
C ASP A 2 -2.15 0.82 5.62
N LEU A 3 -1.45 1.20 6.68
CA LEU A 3 -0.80 0.29 7.63
C LEU A 3 -1.62 0.23 8.91
N LEU A 4 -2.10 -0.98 9.22
CA LEU A 4 -2.81 -1.26 10.46
C LEU A 4 -1.86 -1.98 11.42
N GLU A 5 -1.80 -1.53 12.66
CA GLU A 5 -1.22 -2.32 13.75
C GLU A 5 -2.33 -2.88 14.65
N PHE A 6 -2.30 -4.20 14.88
CA PHE A 6 -3.23 -4.86 15.76
C PHE A 6 -2.48 -5.90 16.61
N ARG A 7 -2.56 -5.75 17.95
CA ARG A 7 -1.91 -6.63 18.93
C ARG A 7 -0.39 -6.79 18.70
N GLY A 8 0.30 -5.70 18.35
CA GLY A 8 1.74 -5.69 18.07
C GLY A 8 2.12 -6.33 16.73
N ILE A 9 1.14 -6.56 15.85
CA ILE A 9 1.34 -7.10 14.52
C ILE A 9 0.96 -6.04 13.49
N SER A 10 1.85 -5.80 12.54
CA SER A 10 1.60 -4.88 11.43
C SER A 10 0.95 -5.59 10.24
N TYR A 11 0.07 -4.87 9.56
CA TYR A 11 -0.65 -5.33 8.37
C TYR A 11 -0.65 -4.23 7.33
N VAL A 12 -0.57 -4.63 6.05
CA VAL A 12 -0.94 -3.75 4.95
C VAL A 12 -2.39 -4.00 4.58
N VAL A 13 -3.15 -2.92 4.51
CA VAL A 13 -4.55 -2.94 4.12
C VAL A 13 -4.67 -2.25 2.76
N VAL A 14 -5.21 -2.98 1.79
CA VAL A 14 -5.48 -2.49 0.43
C VAL A 14 -6.95 -2.70 0.15
N VAL A 15 -7.60 -1.64 -0.29
CA VAL A 15 -9.00 -1.67 -0.72
C VAL A 15 -9.03 -1.35 -2.19
N ASP A 16 -9.61 -2.23 -2.99
CA ASP A 16 -9.96 -1.89 -4.35
C ASP A 16 -11.12 -0.89 -4.34
N TYR A 17 -10.92 0.27 -4.97
CA TYR A 17 -11.88 1.36 -4.87
C TYR A 17 -13.18 1.06 -5.62
N HIS A 18 -13.12 0.30 -6.71
CA HIS A 18 -14.27 -0.02 -7.56
C HIS A 18 -15.15 -1.11 -6.97
N SER A 19 -14.57 -2.29 -6.67
CA SER A 19 -15.30 -3.44 -6.15
C SER A 19 -15.51 -3.41 -4.64
N ARG A 20 -14.85 -2.48 -3.93
CA ARG A 20 -14.76 -2.46 -2.45
C ARG A 20 -14.13 -3.73 -1.87
N TRP A 21 -13.40 -4.48 -2.68
CA TRP A 21 -12.70 -5.69 -2.24
C TRP A 21 -11.56 -5.33 -1.28
N LEU A 22 -11.60 -5.92 -0.09
CA LEU A 22 -10.63 -5.69 0.97
C LEU A 22 -9.55 -6.78 0.96
N LYS A 23 -8.29 -6.37 0.93
CA LYS A 23 -7.14 -7.25 1.13
C LYS A 23 -6.35 -6.79 2.35
N ILE A 24 -6.21 -7.69 3.32
CA ILE A 24 -5.38 -7.49 4.50
C ILE A 24 -4.25 -8.51 4.44
N MET A 25 -3.00 -8.06 4.56
CA MET A 25 -1.86 -8.96 4.56
C MET A 25 -0.91 -8.65 5.71
N PHE A 26 -0.51 -9.70 6.41
CA PHE A 26 0.47 -9.65 7.48
C PHE A 26 1.82 -9.13 6.98
N LEU A 27 2.42 -8.23 7.76
CA LEU A 27 3.77 -7.74 7.57
C LEU A 27 4.66 -8.24 8.71
N LYS A 28 5.75 -8.93 8.37
CA LYS A 28 6.76 -9.35 9.36
C LYS A 28 7.48 -8.14 9.97
N ASN A 29 7.61 -7.07 9.19
CA ASN A 29 8.11 -5.76 9.58
C ASN A 29 7.53 -4.71 8.61
N THR A 30 7.58 -3.43 9.00
CA THR A 30 7.09 -2.30 8.20
C THR A 30 8.14 -1.75 7.22
N THR A 31 9.15 -2.55 6.86
CA THR A 31 10.15 -2.12 5.87
C THR A 31 9.54 -2.01 4.48
N ALA A 32 10.08 -1.11 3.66
CA ALA A 32 9.61 -0.91 2.28
C ALA A 32 9.64 -2.21 1.47
N THR A 33 10.69 -3.02 1.60
CA THR A 33 10.82 -4.31 0.90
C THR A 33 9.69 -5.28 1.27
N SER A 34 9.34 -5.36 2.55
CA SER A 34 8.23 -6.19 3.04
C SER A 34 6.91 -5.75 2.42
N VAL A 35 6.63 -4.44 2.41
CA VAL A 35 5.43 -3.86 1.79
C VAL A 35 5.40 -4.09 0.28
N ILE A 36 6.51 -3.84 -0.43
CA ILE A 36 6.61 -4.04 -1.89
C ILE A 36 6.34 -5.50 -2.27
N ASN A 37 6.93 -6.46 -1.55
CA ASN A 37 6.69 -7.88 -1.82
C ASN A 37 5.22 -8.27 -1.63
N LYS A 38 4.56 -7.66 -0.63
CA LYS A 38 3.13 -7.79 -0.41
C LYS A 38 2.33 -7.19 -1.56
N LEU A 39 2.63 -5.97 -1.99
CA LEU A 39 1.98 -5.34 -3.13
C LEU A 39 2.12 -6.14 -4.43
N LYS A 40 3.32 -6.66 -4.73
CA LYS A 40 3.55 -7.54 -5.89
C LYS A 40 2.61 -8.75 -5.88
N ALA A 41 2.43 -9.40 -4.73
CA ALA A 41 1.51 -10.54 -4.62
C ALA A 41 0.04 -10.15 -4.90
N ILE A 42 -0.38 -8.95 -4.46
CA ILE A 42 -1.72 -8.42 -4.79
C ILE A 42 -1.85 -8.19 -6.28
N PHE A 43 -0.86 -7.51 -6.89
CA PHE A 43 -0.90 -7.18 -8.31
C PHE A 43 -0.85 -8.42 -9.20
N SER A 44 -0.11 -9.47 -8.80
CA SER A 44 -0.13 -10.75 -9.51
C SER A 44 -1.49 -11.44 -9.47
N THR A 45 -2.33 -11.14 -8.46
CA THR A 45 -3.66 -11.75 -8.31
C THR A 45 -4.74 -10.96 -9.04
N HIS A 46 -4.67 -9.62 -9.00
CA HIS A 46 -5.76 -8.73 -9.44
C HIS A 46 -5.40 -7.86 -10.65
N GLY A 47 -4.15 -7.91 -11.13
CA GLY A 47 -3.62 -6.97 -12.11
C GLY A 47 -3.05 -5.71 -11.45
N LEU A 48 -2.48 -4.83 -12.28
CA LEU A 48 -1.94 -3.56 -11.84
C LEU A 48 -3.07 -2.54 -11.69
N PRO A 49 -3.11 -1.78 -10.59
CA PRO A 49 -4.05 -0.67 -10.45
C PRO A 49 -3.54 0.56 -11.21
N ASP A 50 -4.46 1.41 -11.70
CA ASP A 50 -4.11 2.69 -12.31
C ASP A 50 -3.53 3.68 -11.29
N CYS A 51 -4.06 3.65 -10.06
CA CYS A 51 -3.58 4.49 -8.98
C CYS A 51 -3.66 3.82 -7.62
N ILE A 52 -2.76 4.23 -6.72
CA ILE A 52 -2.76 3.87 -5.31
C ILE A 52 -2.93 5.13 -4.51
N LYS A 53 -4.02 5.18 -3.74
CA LYS A 53 -4.22 6.20 -2.71
C LYS A 53 -3.65 5.72 -1.38
N SER A 54 -2.73 6.47 -0.79
CA SER A 54 -2.22 6.22 0.57
C SER A 54 -2.56 7.41 1.47
N ASP A 55 -2.79 7.15 2.75
CA ASP A 55 -2.69 8.21 3.75
C ASP A 55 -1.21 8.62 3.89
N ASN A 56 -0.94 9.86 4.29
CA ASN A 56 0.40 10.48 4.31
C ASN A 56 1.37 9.86 5.35
N GLY A 57 1.16 8.60 5.75
CA GLY A 57 2.05 7.88 6.63
C GLY A 57 3.46 7.80 6.02
N PRO A 58 4.52 8.28 6.71
CA PRO A 58 5.89 8.26 6.20
C PRO A 58 6.39 6.84 5.92
N GLN A 59 5.78 5.83 6.55
CA GLN A 59 6.13 4.42 6.36
C GLN A 59 5.64 3.83 5.02
N LEU A 60 4.58 4.39 4.42
CA LEU A 60 3.98 3.91 3.17
C LEU A 60 4.52 4.62 1.93
N LEU A 61 5.20 5.76 2.13
CA LEU A 61 5.68 6.65 1.07
C LEU A 61 7.20 6.81 1.09
N SER A 62 7.93 5.80 1.58
CA SER A 62 9.39 5.77 1.47
C SER A 62 9.81 5.93 0.00
N ARG A 63 11.02 6.45 -0.23
CA ARG A 63 11.56 6.63 -1.59
C ARG A 63 11.52 5.31 -2.38
N GLU A 64 11.76 4.18 -1.71
CA GLU A 64 11.79 2.85 -2.35
C GLU A 64 10.40 2.43 -2.85
N ILE A 65 9.35 2.64 -2.04
CA ILE A 65 7.97 2.32 -2.45
C ILE A 65 7.55 3.23 -3.61
N LYS A 66 7.85 4.53 -3.53
CA LYS A 66 7.55 5.47 -4.62
C LYS A 66 8.26 5.11 -5.92
N SER A 67 9.54 4.77 -5.85
CA SER A 67 10.30 4.32 -7.03
C SER A 67 9.66 3.08 -7.63
N PHE A 68 9.36 2.08 -6.79
CA PHE A 68 8.70 0.86 -7.25
C PHE A 68 7.36 1.13 -7.92
N LEU A 69 6.49 1.96 -7.35
CA LEU A 69 5.19 2.29 -7.95
C LEU A 69 5.37 3.04 -9.28
N ASN A 70 6.34 3.95 -9.34
CA ASN A 70 6.66 4.68 -10.57
C ASN A 70 7.21 3.76 -11.67
N ASP A 71 8.07 2.80 -11.31
CA ASP A 71 8.60 1.80 -12.24
C ASP A 71 7.50 0.86 -12.79
N MET A 72 6.40 0.71 -12.06
CA MET A 72 5.20 0.00 -12.50
C MET A 72 4.16 0.88 -13.19
N GLU A 73 4.48 2.16 -13.43
CA GLU A 73 3.59 3.16 -14.02
C GLU A 73 2.28 3.38 -13.22
N ILE A 74 2.32 3.17 -11.90
CA ILE A 74 1.18 3.34 -10.99
C ILE A 74 1.18 4.75 -10.41
N LEU A 75 0.09 5.48 -10.60
CA LEU A 75 -0.07 6.82 -10.05
C LEU A 75 -0.21 6.79 -8.52
N THR A 76 0.64 7.53 -7.81
CA THR A 76 0.54 7.64 -6.36
C THR A 76 -0.24 8.90 -5.97
N VAL A 77 -1.38 8.71 -5.30
CA VAL A 77 -2.19 9.80 -4.75
C VAL A 77 -2.05 9.81 -3.24
N THR A 78 -1.69 10.96 -2.68
CA THR A 78 -1.67 11.14 -1.22
C THR A 78 -2.90 11.91 -0.76
N SER A 79 -3.47 11.52 0.39
CA SER A 79 -4.50 12.35 1.02
C SER A 79 -3.89 13.64 1.57
N SER A 80 -4.70 14.69 1.70
CA SER A 80 -4.26 15.94 2.35
C SER A 80 -3.90 15.66 3.82
N PRO A 81 -2.84 16.28 4.39
CA PRO A 81 -2.37 16.01 5.76
C PRO A 81 -3.40 16.20 6.91
N ASN A 82 -4.63 16.62 6.64
CA ASN A 82 -5.59 17.05 7.66
C ASN A 82 -7.04 16.57 7.44
N PHE A 83 -7.28 15.54 6.61
CA PHE A 83 -8.63 15.00 6.43
C PHE A 83 -8.61 13.46 6.55
N PRO A 84 -9.22 12.90 7.61
CA PRO A 84 -9.40 11.46 7.75
C PRO A 84 -10.39 10.88 6.71
#